data_AF-A0A534RAX8-F1
#
_entry.id   AF-A0A534RAX8-F1
#
_cell.length_a   1.000
_cell.length_b   1.000
_cell.length_c   1.000
_cell.angle_alpha   90.00
_cell.angle_beta   90.00
_cell.angle_gamma   90.00
#
_symmetry.space_group_name_H-M   'P 1'
#
loop_
_entity.id
_entity.type
_entity.pdbx_description
1 polymer ?
#
loop_
_entity_poly.entity_id
_entity_poly.type
_entity_poly.pdbx_seq_one_letter_code
_entity_poly.pdbx_strand_id
1 'polypeptide(L)'
;MGPRPLPFLPGLPVNRHAMVVSSPRRPLGLRLLNRTGRALRAVGLPVLRLDEASLLARASRRTGLDDFGDGAFRESLRRLLDALEHEAALTLLGRLIARADCVRLLENRLRIVHTLRRHPEIERQDIRQPIFIVGLPRTGTTILHELLAQDPANRVPMTWEVMHPWPPPERATYRTDPRIAQVEKHFAGVDRLVPGFKAMHPMGAELPQEYVALTAHDFASMLFSTTHDVPSYDAWLKPGHATGQEP
;
A
#
# COMPACT_ATOMS: atom_id res chain seq x y z
N MET A 1 -26.09 50.41 -18.71
CA MET A 1 -25.73 49.24 -19.54
C MET A 1 -25.09 48.20 -18.63
N GLY A 2 -25.84 47.19 -18.19
CA GLY A 2 -25.33 46.06 -17.41
C GLY A 2 -25.38 44.78 -18.26
N PRO A 3 -24.44 43.83 -18.10
CA PRO A 3 -24.40 42.63 -18.93
C PRO A 3 -25.55 41.68 -18.59
N ARG A 4 -26.22 41.16 -19.63
CA ARG A 4 -27.26 40.11 -19.53
C ARG A 4 -26.60 38.77 -19.15
N PRO A 5 -27.24 37.94 -18.29
CA PRO A 5 -26.76 36.59 -18.03
C PRO A 5 -27.02 35.68 -19.25
N LEU A 6 -26.06 34.80 -19.54
CA LEU A 6 -26.17 33.79 -20.60
C LEU A 6 -27.10 32.63 -20.18
N PRO A 7 -27.85 32.02 -21.11
CA PRO A 7 -28.76 30.93 -20.79
C PRO A 7 -27.99 29.63 -20.51
N PHE A 8 -28.51 28.87 -19.55
CA PHE A 8 -28.04 27.54 -19.15
C PHE A 8 -28.37 26.53 -20.26
N LEU A 9 -27.36 25.89 -20.85
CA LEU A 9 -27.54 24.81 -21.83
C LEU A 9 -27.68 23.46 -21.09
N PRO A 10 -28.67 22.62 -21.43
CA PRO A 10 -28.84 21.31 -20.80
C PRO A 10 -27.70 20.36 -21.20
N GLY A 11 -27.29 19.52 -20.24
CA GLY A 11 -26.11 18.66 -20.31
C GLY A 11 -26.10 17.70 -21.51
N LEU A 12 -24.93 17.63 -22.14
CA LEU A 12 -24.61 16.60 -23.12
C LEU A 12 -24.59 15.22 -22.43
N PRO A 13 -25.09 14.16 -23.08
CA PRO A 13 -25.07 12.81 -22.52
C PRO A 13 -23.62 12.35 -22.32
N VAL A 14 -23.26 12.03 -21.08
CA VAL A 14 -21.99 11.40 -20.73
C VAL A 14 -22.02 9.97 -21.29
N ASN A 15 -21.37 9.78 -22.42
CA ASN A 15 -21.22 8.49 -23.05
C ASN A 15 -20.29 7.61 -22.18
N ARG A 16 -20.86 6.76 -21.31
CA ARG A 16 -20.13 5.76 -20.52
C ARG A 16 -19.65 4.63 -21.44
N HIS A 17 -18.62 4.90 -22.23
CA HIS A 17 -17.81 3.81 -22.76
C HIS A 17 -16.94 3.32 -21.61
N ALA A 18 -17.45 2.30 -20.90
CA ALA A 18 -16.60 1.47 -20.05
C ALA A 18 -15.45 0.98 -20.93
N MET A 19 -14.22 1.42 -20.63
CA MET A 19 -13.05 0.71 -21.16
C MET A 19 -13.17 -0.72 -20.67
N VAL A 20 -13.57 -1.61 -21.58
CA VAL A 20 -13.46 -3.05 -21.37
C VAL A 20 -11.96 -3.33 -21.38
N VAL A 21 -11.34 -3.21 -20.21
CA VAL A 21 -10.02 -3.80 -19.98
C VAL A 21 -10.25 -5.30 -20.17
N SER A 22 -9.84 -5.81 -21.33
CA SER A 22 -9.87 -7.23 -21.61
C SER A 22 -9.06 -7.92 -20.52
N SER A 23 -9.76 -8.59 -19.61
CA SER A 23 -9.11 -9.25 -18.48
C SER A 23 -8.13 -10.28 -19.06
N PRO A 24 -6.81 -10.15 -18.84
CA PRO A 24 -5.87 -11.13 -19.36
C PRO A 24 -6.29 -12.51 -18.85
N ARG A 25 -6.32 -13.50 -19.76
CA ARG A 25 -6.75 -14.85 -19.41
C ARG A 25 -5.81 -15.39 -18.33
N ARG A 26 -6.34 -15.53 -17.10
CA ARG A 26 -5.58 -16.03 -15.94
C ARG A 26 -4.95 -17.39 -16.27
N PRO A 27 -3.65 -17.60 -16.00
CA PRO A 27 -2.98 -18.88 -16.27
C PRO A 27 -3.73 -20.08 -15.65
N LEU A 28 -3.72 -21.23 -16.32
CA LEU A 28 -4.49 -22.41 -15.90
C LEU A 28 -4.17 -22.87 -14.46
N GLY A 29 -2.89 -22.83 -14.06
CA GLY A 29 -2.48 -23.15 -12.69
C GLY A 29 -3.08 -22.22 -11.64
N LEU A 30 -3.23 -20.93 -11.95
CA LEU A 30 -3.86 -19.93 -11.08
C LEU A 30 -5.35 -20.21 -10.89
N ARG A 31 -6.01 -20.65 -11.96
CA ARG A 31 -7.43 -21.03 -11.93
C ARG A 31 -7.66 -22.28 -11.09
N LEU A 32 -6.76 -23.27 -11.18
CA LEU A 32 -6.82 -24.49 -10.39
C LEU A 32 -6.60 -24.19 -8.90
N LEU A 33 -5.56 -23.42 -8.56
CA LEU A 33 -5.31 -22.99 -7.19
C LEU A 33 -6.52 -22.28 -6.55
N ASN A 34 -7.13 -21.35 -7.29
CA ASN A 34 -8.32 -20.64 -6.82
C ASN A 34 -9.55 -21.55 -6.67
N ARG A 35 -9.69 -22.59 -7.51
CA ARG A 35 -10.75 -23.60 -7.36
C ARG A 35 -10.53 -24.46 -6.12
N THR A 36 -9.32 -24.94 -5.89
CA THR A 36 -8.98 -25.75 -4.72
C THR A 36 -9.18 -24.97 -3.43
N GLY A 37 -8.79 -23.70 -3.38
CA GLY A 37 -9.04 -22.85 -2.22
C GLY A 37 -10.52 -22.63 -1.89
N ARG A 38 -11.37 -22.48 -2.92
CA ARG A 38 -12.83 -22.42 -2.71
C ARG A 38 -13.39 -23.71 -2.12
N ALA A 39 -12.92 -24.87 -2.60
CA ALA A 39 -13.33 -26.16 -2.06
C ALA A 39 -12.88 -26.35 -0.61
N LEU A 40 -11.64 -25.99 -0.26
CA LEU A 40 -11.13 -26.10 1.11
C LEU A 40 -11.87 -25.17 2.09
N ARG A 41 -12.24 -23.95 1.67
CA ARG A 41 -13.07 -23.03 2.48
C ARG A 41 -14.49 -23.57 2.65
N ALA A 42 -15.07 -24.15 1.61
CA ALA A 42 -16.41 -24.76 1.67
C ALA A 42 -16.48 -25.94 2.66
N VAL A 43 -15.35 -26.62 2.90
CA VAL A 43 -15.21 -27.73 3.85
C VAL A 43 -14.74 -27.25 5.24
N GLY A 44 -14.66 -25.94 5.48
CA GLY A 44 -14.37 -25.37 6.80
C GLY A 44 -12.90 -25.46 7.24
N LEU A 45 -11.97 -25.84 6.35
CA LEU A 45 -10.54 -25.77 6.66
C LEU A 45 -10.08 -24.32 6.52
N PRO A 46 -9.60 -23.66 7.60
CA PRO A 46 -9.17 -22.26 7.54
C PRO A 46 -7.82 -22.18 6.84
N VAL A 47 -7.84 -22.26 5.51
CA VAL A 47 -6.64 -22.07 4.69
C VAL A 47 -6.29 -20.58 4.77
N LEU A 48 -5.28 -20.26 5.58
CA LEU A 48 -4.72 -18.91 5.81
C LEU A 48 -5.69 -17.96 6.54
N ARG A 49 -5.69 -17.96 7.87
CA ARG A 49 -6.52 -17.01 8.66
C ARG A 49 -6.09 -15.55 8.38
N LEU A 50 -7.02 -14.58 8.36
CA LEU A 50 -6.69 -13.15 8.36
C LEU A 50 -7.15 -12.53 9.69
N ASP A 51 -6.77 -13.14 10.81
CA ASP A 51 -7.02 -12.58 12.14
C ASP A 51 -5.75 -11.93 12.73
N GLU A 52 -5.96 -10.86 13.49
CA GLU A 52 -4.92 -10.02 14.08
C GLU A 52 -3.88 -10.84 14.85
N ALA A 53 -4.32 -11.72 15.76
CA ALA A 53 -3.44 -12.53 16.60
C ALA A 53 -2.50 -13.42 15.76
N SER A 54 -3.03 -14.07 14.72
CA SER A 54 -2.23 -14.92 13.83
C SER A 54 -1.17 -14.16 13.04
N LEU A 55 -1.44 -12.89 12.72
CA LEU A 55 -0.55 -12.02 11.94
C LEU A 55 0.54 -11.45 12.83
N LEU A 56 0.19 -10.91 14.00
CA LEU A 56 1.14 -10.41 15.01
C LEU A 56 2.10 -11.52 15.45
N ALA A 57 1.58 -12.70 15.78
CA ALA A 57 2.42 -13.82 16.18
C ALA A 57 3.36 -14.26 15.05
N ARG A 58 2.92 -14.19 13.79
CA ARG A 58 3.77 -14.54 12.63
C ARG A 58 4.87 -13.52 12.42
N ALA A 59 4.56 -12.23 12.49
CA ALA A 59 5.55 -11.15 12.37
C ALA A 59 6.58 -11.23 13.50
N SER A 60 6.13 -11.49 14.73
CA SER A 60 7.01 -11.61 15.89
C SER A 60 7.98 -12.79 15.75
N ARG A 61 7.48 -13.97 15.36
CA ARG A 61 8.34 -15.14 15.12
C ARG A 61 9.39 -14.93 14.03
N ARG A 62 9.10 -14.11 13.00
CA ARG A 62 10.02 -13.88 11.88
C ARG A 62 11.09 -12.83 12.17
N THR A 63 10.79 -11.90 13.06
CA THR A 63 11.71 -10.82 13.43
C THR A 63 12.47 -11.10 14.72
N GLY A 64 11.93 -11.96 15.59
CA GLY A 64 12.43 -12.13 16.96
C GLY A 64 12.07 -10.95 17.88
N LEU A 65 11.14 -10.08 17.46
CA LEU A 65 10.68 -8.90 18.18
C LEU A 65 9.19 -9.04 18.49
N ASP A 66 8.70 -8.47 19.58
CA ASP A 66 7.30 -8.57 20.01
C ASP A 66 6.67 -7.23 20.41
N ASP A 67 7.46 -6.16 20.35
CA ASP A 67 7.04 -4.81 20.72
C ASP A 67 6.61 -3.99 19.50
N PHE A 68 5.30 -3.74 19.41
CA PHE A 68 4.66 -3.04 18.29
C PHE A 68 4.43 -1.54 18.56
N GLY A 69 4.88 -1.00 19.69
CA GLY A 69 4.64 0.39 20.09
C GLY A 69 3.28 0.63 20.76
N ASP A 70 2.75 1.85 20.62
CA ASP A 70 1.56 2.39 21.31
C ASP A 70 0.22 1.70 20.97
N GLY A 71 0.20 0.80 20.00
CA GLY A 71 -0.99 0.04 19.61
C GLY A 71 -2.02 0.81 18.79
N ALA A 72 -1.77 2.06 18.40
CA ALA A 72 -2.71 2.88 17.63
C ALA A 72 -3.15 2.19 16.31
N PHE A 73 -2.22 1.50 15.65
CA PHE A 73 -2.48 0.73 14.42
C PHE A 73 -3.51 -0.40 14.56
N ARG A 74 -3.81 -0.87 15.78
CA ARG A 74 -4.64 -2.07 15.99
C ARG A 74 -6.08 -1.86 15.57
N GLU A 75 -6.63 -0.66 15.74
CA GLU A 75 -7.97 -0.36 15.23
C GLU A 75 -7.98 -0.44 13.70
N SER A 76 -7.09 0.29 13.05
CA SER A 76 -6.94 0.35 11.60
C SER A 76 -6.74 -1.06 11.00
N LEU A 77 -5.89 -1.87 11.63
CA LEU A 77 -5.67 -3.27 11.27
C LEU A 77 -6.95 -4.08 11.39
N ARG A 78 -7.67 -4.01 12.52
CA ARG A 78 -8.93 -4.77 12.70
C ARG A 78 -9.98 -4.39 11.68
N ARG A 79 -10.13 -3.08 11.38
CA ARG A 79 -11.05 -2.59 10.34
C ARG A 79 -10.69 -3.15 8.97
N LEU A 80 -9.41 -3.11 8.61
CA LEU A 80 -8.95 -3.68 7.35
C LEU A 80 -9.19 -5.20 7.27
N LEU A 81 -8.86 -5.94 8.33
CA LEU A 81 -9.03 -7.40 8.33
C LEU A 81 -10.51 -7.80 8.23
N ASP A 82 -11.40 -7.10 8.94
CA ASP A 82 -12.84 -7.30 8.84
C ASP A 82 -13.34 -7.09 7.40
N ALA A 83 -12.90 -6.00 6.76
CA ALA A 83 -13.20 -5.70 5.38
C ALA A 83 -12.66 -6.77 4.41
N LEU A 84 -11.40 -7.20 4.58
CA LEU A 84 -10.79 -8.23 3.75
C LEU A 84 -11.50 -9.59 3.85
N GLU A 85 -12.04 -9.92 5.02
CA GLU A 85 -12.76 -11.17 5.27
C GLU A 85 -14.18 -11.18 4.70
N HIS A 86 -14.89 -10.05 4.79
CA HIS A 86 -16.33 -9.99 4.56
C HIS A 86 -16.74 -9.33 3.22
N GLU A 87 -15.97 -8.38 2.70
CA GLU A 87 -16.34 -7.61 1.50
C GLU A 87 -15.37 -7.80 0.31
N ALA A 88 -14.07 -7.98 0.54
CA ALA A 88 -13.06 -7.98 -0.53
C ALA A 88 -13.10 -9.16 -1.53
N ALA A 89 -14.03 -10.11 -1.36
CA ALA A 89 -14.25 -11.26 -2.24
C ALA A 89 -12.94 -12.01 -2.64
N LEU A 90 -12.02 -12.15 -1.68
CA LEU A 90 -10.67 -12.63 -1.95
C LEU A 90 -10.66 -14.07 -2.48
N THR A 91 -9.91 -14.27 -3.56
CA THR A 91 -9.49 -15.61 -4.00
C THR A 91 -8.42 -16.18 -3.05
N LEU A 92 -8.10 -17.47 -3.14
CA LEU A 92 -7.02 -18.05 -2.32
C LEU A 92 -5.69 -17.33 -2.54
N LEU A 93 -5.37 -17.02 -3.80
CA LEU A 93 -4.19 -16.22 -4.12
C LEU A 93 -4.26 -14.82 -3.50
N GLY A 94 -5.41 -14.13 -3.66
CA GLY A 94 -5.60 -12.79 -3.10
C GLY A 94 -5.44 -12.78 -1.58
N ARG A 95 -5.94 -13.83 -0.92
CA ARG A 95 -5.80 -14.04 0.53
C ARG A 95 -4.35 -14.30 0.95
N LEU A 96 -3.60 -15.08 0.16
CA LEU A 96 -2.17 -15.30 0.39
C LEU A 96 -1.38 -13.98 0.28
N ILE A 97 -1.68 -13.17 -0.73
CA ILE A 97 -1.05 -11.86 -0.96
C ILE A 97 -1.40 -10.91 0.18
N ALA A 98 -2.68 -10.72 0.49
CA ALA A 98 -3.12 -9.84 1.57
C ALA A 98 -2.50 -10.24 2.93
N ARG A 99 -2.45 -11.54 3.23
CA ARG A 99 -1.77 -12.06 4.44
C ARG A 99 -0.28 -11.73 4.43
N ALA A 100 0.40 -11.94 3.30
CA ALA A 100 1.83 -11.63 3.17
C ALA A 100 2.12 -10.13 3.35
N ASP A 101 1.29 -9.26 2.79
CA ASP A 101 1.44 -7.81 2.93
C ASP A 101 1.19 -7.34 4.36
N CYS A 102 0.11 -7.81 5.00
CA CYS A 102 -0.14 -7.48 6.41
C CYS A 102 1.01 -7.93 7.31
N VAL A 103 1.53 -9.15 7.10
CA VAL A 103 2.69 -9.64 7.86
C VAL A 103 3.92 -8.79 7.58
N ARG A 104 4.21 -8.42 6.34
CA ARG A 104 5.36 -7.55 5.99
C ARG A 104 5.26 -6.18 6.68
N LEU A 105 4.10 -5.56 6.67
CA LEU A 105 3.87 -4.26 7.34
C LEU A 105 4.06 -4.36 8.86
N LEU A 106 3.59 -5.45 9.47
CA LEU A 106 3.83 -5.74 10.90
C LEU A 106 5.30 -6.01 11.22
N GLU A 107 6.01 -6.76 10.36
CA GLU A 107 7.46 -6.97 10.50
C GLU A 107 8.23 -5.64 10.41
N ASN A 108 7.84 -4.77 9.48
CA ASN A 108 8.40 -3.44 9.36
C ASN A 108 8.13 -2.60 10.61
N ARG A 109 6.90 -2.63 11.14
CA ARG A 109 6.54 -1.92 12.37
C ARG A 109 7.41 -2.33 13.55
N LEU A 110 7.54 -3.63 13.81
CA LEU A 110 8.42 -4.16 14.86
C LEU A 110 9.85 -3.63 14.73
N ARG A 111 10.39 -3.65 13.51
CA ARG A 111 11.76 -3.18 13.23
C ARG A 111 11.91 -1.68 13.38
N ILE A 112 10.92 -0.89 12.97
CA ILE A 112 10.91 0.57 13.15
C ILE A 112 10.90 0.91 14.63
N VAL A 113 9.96 0.34 15.41
CA VAL A 113 9.85 0.58 16.85
C VAL A 113 11.14 0.17 17.56
N HIS A 114 11.68 -1.00 17.24
CA HIS A 114 12.96 -1.45 17.78
C HIS A 114 14.12 -0.49 17.46
N THR A 115 14.15 0.05 16.24
CA THR A 115 15.20 0.99 15.81
C THR A 115 15.08 2.32 16.53
N LEU A 116 13.88 2.90 16.62
CA LEU A 116 13.66 4.17 17.31
C LEU A 116 14.01 4.09 18.79
N ARG A 117 13.72 2.97 19.46
CA ARG A 117 14.14 2.74 20.86
C ARG A 117 15.66 2.72 21.03
N ARG A 118 16.38 2.17 20.05
CA ARG A 118 17.85 2.09 20.09
C ARG A 118 18.53 3.38 19.65
N HIS A 119 17.83 4.19 18.85
CA HIS A 119 18.32 5.40 18.21
C HIS A 119 17.35 6.57 18.42
N PRO A 120 17.12 7.01 19.68
CA PRO A 120 16.18 8.09 19.98
C PRO A 120 16.60 9.45 19.36
N GLU A 121 17.86 9.58 18.90
CA GLU A 121 18.33 10.72 18.11
C GLU A 121 17.64 10.89 16.75
N ILE A 122 17.00 9.84 16.23
CA ILE A 122 16.22 9.90 14.99
C ILE A 122 15.02 10.84 15.17
N GLU A 123 14.32 10.74 16.31
CA GLU A 123 13.14 11.56 16.61
C GLU A 123 13.48 13.05 16.83
N ARG A 124 14.77 13.35 17.08
CA ARG A 124 15.27 14.73 17.25
C ARG A 124 15.75 15.37 15.95
N GLN A 125 15.72 14.65 14.83
CA GLN A 125 16.11 15.21 13.54
C GLN A 125 15.09 16.25 13.07
N ASP A 126 15.59 17.37 12.55
CA ASP A 126 14.79 18.47 12.03
C ASP A 126 14.60 18.33 10.51
N ILE A 127 13.35 18.21 10.06
CA ILE A 127 13.00 18.18 8.63
C ILE A 127 12.67 19.60 8.19
N ARG A 128 13.64 20.26 7.56
CA ARG A 128 13.51 21.66 7.13
C ARG A 128 12.91 21.77 5.73
N GLN A 129 11.94 22.67 5.59
CA GLN A 129 11.34 23.07 4.31
C GLN A 129 10.87 21.88 3.44
N PRO A 130 10.06 20.94 3.97
CA PRO A 130 9.55 19.82 3.18
C PRO A 130 8.64 20.32 2.06
N ILE A 131 8.77 19.70 0.88
CA ILE A 131 7.90 19.95 -0.27
C ILE A 131 6.83 18.86 -0.31
N PHE A 132 5.56 19.27 -0.28
CA PHE A 132 4.42 18.35 -0.44
C PHE A 132 3.79 18.54 -1.80
N ILE A 133 3.59 17.43 -2.52
CA ILE A 133 2.85 17.39 -3.78
C ILE A 133 1.48 16.81 -3.47
N VAL A 134 0.44 17.63 -3.62
CA VAL A 134 -0.95 17.23 -3.38
C VAL A 134 -1.75 17.46 -4.64
N GLY A 135 -2.59 16.49 -4.99
CA GLY A 135 -3.45 16.58 -6.17
C GLY A 135 -4.33 15.35 -6.30
N LEU A 136 -5.35 15.44 -7.16
CA LEU A 136 -6.17 14.28 -7.51
C LEU A 136 -5.34 13.28 -8.32
N PRO A 137 -5.67 11.97 -8.26
CA PRO A 137 -5.09 11.00 -9.17
C PRO A 137 -5.20 11.47 -10.61
N ARG A 138 -4.15 11.21 -11.41
CA ARG A 138 -4.08 11.53 -12.86
C ARG A 138 -3.98 13.03 -13.21
N THR A 139 -3.49 13.87 -12.29
CA THR A 139 -3.24 15.32 -12.52
C THR A 139 -1.76 15.68 -12.76
N GLY A 140 -0.91 14.67 -13.02
CA GLY A 140 0.52 14.89 -13.29
C GLY A 140 1.41 14.95 -12.05
N THR A 141 0.87 14.67 -10.86
CA THR A 141 1.63 14.63 -9.59
C THR A 141 2.84 13.68 -9.64
N THR A 142 2.69 12.52 -10.30
CA THR A 142 3.79 11.54 -10.47
C THR A 142 4.96 12.12 -11.28
N ILE A 143 4.68 12.78 -12.41
CA ILE A 143 5.72 13.39 -13.25
C ILE A 143 6.42 14.51 -12.49
N LEU A 144 5.67 15.35 -11.76
CA LEU A 144 6.24 16.40 -10.92
C LEU A 144 7.14 15.81 -9.80
N HIS A 145 6.69 14.72 -9.17
CA HIS A 145 7.47 14.05 -8.13
C HIS A 145 8.77 13.46 -8.67
N GLU A 146 8.73 12.78 -9.83
CA GLU A 146 9.91 12.25 -10.50
C GLU A 146 10.88 13.34 -10.95
N LEU A 147 10.37 14.48 -11.42
CA LEU A 147 11.19 15.64 -11.81
C LEU A 147 11.91 16.23 -10.61
N LEU A 148 11.21 16.47 -9.49
CA LEU A 148 11.82 16.98 -8.27
C LEU A 148 12.84 16.00 -7.68
N ALA A 149 12.64 14.70 -7.87
CA ALA A 149 13.57 13.66 -7.44
C ALA A 149 14.91 13.63 -8.22
N GLN A 150 15.00 14.32 -9.37
CA GLN A 150 16.25 14.41 -10.12
C GLN A 150 17.28 15.37 -9.49
N ASP A 151 16.83 16.30 -8.65
CA ASP A 151 17.74 17.24 -7.97
C ASP A 151 18.45 16.51 -6.82
N PRO A 152 19.80 16.41 -6.82
CA PRO A 152 20.55 15.79 -5.73
C PRO A 152 20.38 16.45 -4.36
N ALA A 153 19.92 17.70 -4.31
CA ALA A 153 19.58 18.39 -3.07
C ALA A 153 18.25 17.90 -2.47
N ASN A 154 17.39 17.27 -3.26
CA ASN A 154 16.11 16.73 -2.80
C ASN A 154 16.24 15.27 -2.36
N ARG A 155 15.59 14.97 -1.23
CA ARG A 155 15.42 13.61 -0.74
C ARG A 155 13.97 13.17 -0.89
N VAL A 156 13.73 12.16 -1.72
CA VAL A 156 12.41 11.53 -1.89
C VAL A 156 12.45 10.08 -1.40
N PRO A 157 11.40 9.57 -0.74
CA PRO A 157 11.36 8.17 -0.32
C PRO A 157 11.29 7.26 -1.55
N MET A 158 12.25 6.34 -1.70
CA MET A 158 12.25 5.38 -2.79
C MET A 158 11.41 4.16 -2.44
N THR A 159 10.84 3.51 -3.45
CA THR A 159 9.95 2.35 -3.26
C THR A 159 10.59 1.24 -2.44
N TRP A 160 11.87 0.92 -2.67
CA TRP A 160 12.57 -0.10 -1.89
C TRP A 160 12.71 0.24 -0.40
N GLU A 161 12.88 1.52 -0.10
CA GLU A 161 13.01 2.02 1.27
C GLU A 161 11.68 1.95 2.00
N VAL A 162 10.60 2.32 1.34
CA VAL A 162 9.27 2.26 1.95
C VAL A 162 8.80 0.82 2.12
N MET A 163 9.06 -0.06 1.14
CA MET A 163 8.70 -1.47 1.25
C MET A 163 9.47 -2.20 2.35
N HIS A 164 10.75 -1.83 2.53
CA HIS A 164 11.68 -2.43 3.48
C HIS A 164 12.50 -1.33 4.19
N PRO A 165 11.93 -0.61 5.18
CA PRO A 165 12.57 0.56 5.82
C PRO A 165 13.70 0.20 6.78
N TRP A 166 13.93 -1.10 6.99
CA TRP A 166 14.93 -1.61 7.90
C TRP A 166 15.84 -2.64 7.22
N PRO A 167 17.15 -2.65 7.52
CA PRO A 167 17.87 -1.69 8.39
C PRO A 167 17.92 -0.27 7.78
N PRO A 168 18.13 0.81 8.55
CA PRO A 168 18.34 2.13 7.97
C PRO A 168 19.46 2.07 6.91
N PRO A 169 19.25 2.61 5.70
CA PRO A 169 20.23 2.47 4.64
C PRO A 169 21.51 3.25 4.93
N GLU A 170 22.65 2.66 4.61
CA GLU A 170 23.95 3.28 4.80
C GLU A 170 24.38 4.07 3.56
N ARG A 171 25.01 5.25 3.76
CA ARG A 171 25.45 6.09 2.64
C ARG A 171 26.39 5.38 1.68
N ALA A 172 27.29 4.54 2.21
CA ALA A 172 28.32 3.85 1.42
C ALA A 172 27.74 2.80 0.45
N THR A 173 26.62 2.17 0.83
CA THR A 173 26.00 1.07 0.07
C THR A 173 24.62 1.44 -0.48
N TYR A 174 24.21 2.71 -0.36
CA TYR A 174 22.86 3.15 -0.70
C TYR A 174 22.41 2.75 -2.10
N ARG A 175 23.29 2.86 -3.11
CA ARG A 175 23.01 2.53 -4.52
C ARG A 175 23.15 1.04 -4.85
N THR A 176 23.65 0.26 -3.91
CA THR A 176 23.87 -1.19 -4.06
C THR A 176 23.19 -1.97 -2.95
N ASP A 177 22.23 -1.35 -2.25
CA ASP A 177 21.52 -1.98 -1.15
C ASP A 177 20.80 -3.24 -1.65
N PRO A 178 20.98 -4.40 -1.00
CA PRO A 178 20.40 -5.66 -1.47
C PRO A 178 18.87 -5.62 -1.54
N ARG A 179 18.21 -4.72 -0.80
CA ARG A 179 16.75 -4.53 -0.86
C ARG A 179 16.28 -4.01 -2.21
N ILE A 180 17.12 -3.30 -2.97
CA ILE A 180 16.80 -2.85 -4.33
C ILE A 180 16.51 -4.07 -5.22
N ALA A 181 17.44 -5.03 -5.26
CA ALA A 181 17.27 -6.26 -6.03
C ALA A 181 16.11 -7.13 -5.52
N GLN A 182 15.88 -7.14 -4.20
CA GLN A 182 14.73 -7.84 -3.60
C GLN A 182 13.40 -7.28 -4.09
N VAL A 183 13.25 -5.96 -4.12
CA VAL A 183 12.01 -5.29 -4.58
C VAL A 183 11.84 -5.41 -6.08
N GLU A 184 12.91 -5.33 -6.87
CA GLU A 184 12.82 -5.60 -8.31
C GLU A 184 12.30 -7.01 -8.60
N LYS A 185 12.79 -8.01 -7.86
CA LYS A 185 12.30 -9.39 -7.97
C LYS A 185 10.83 -9.51 -7.58
N HIS A 186 10.37 -8.75 -6.57
CA HIS A 186 8.96 -8.69 -6.20
C HIS A 186 8.11 -8.17 -7.38
N PHE A 187 8.47 -7.02 -7.97
CA PHE A 187 7.72 -6.46 -9.10
C PHE A 187 7.79 -7.31 -10.36
N ALA A 188 8.90 -8.00 -10.62
CA ALA A 188 8.97 -8.99 -11.69
C ALA A 188 7.99 -10.17 -11.45
N GLY A 189 7.77 -10.55 -10.20
CA GLY A 189 6.75 -11.53 -9.82
C GLY A 189 5.33 -11.04 -10.06
N VAL A 190 5.04 -9.77 -9.69
CA VAL A 190 3.73 -9.13 -9.93
C VAL A 190 3.42 -9.08 -11.43
N ASP A 191 4.37 -8.65 -12.26
CA ASP A 191 4.17 -8.55 -13.72
C ASP A 191 3.88 -9.91 -14.38
N ARG A 192 4.45 -11.01 -13.85
CA ARG A 192 4.11 -12.37 -14.29
C ARG A 192 2.69 -12.79 -13.91
N LEU A 193 2.19 -12.34 -12.77
CA LEU A 193 0.82 -12.65 -12.30
C LEU A 193 -0.23 -11.76 -12.98
N VAL A 194 0.14 -10.52 -13.28
CA VAL A 194 -0.70 -9.52 -13.93
C VAL A 194 0.07 -8.93 -15.12
N PRO A 195 0.10 -9.65 -16.27
CA PRO A 195 0.82 -9.18 -17.45
C PRO A 195 0.33 -7.79 -17.89
N GLY A 196 1.27 -6.88 -18.13
CA GLY A 196 0.98 -5.50 -18.54
C GLY A 196 0.73 -4.54 -17.38
N PHE A 197 0.84 -4.99 -16.12
CA PHE A 197 0.66 -4.12 -14.95
C PHE A 197 1.62 -2.92 -14.98
N LYS A 198 2.90 -3.15 -15.28
CA LYS A 198 3.92 -2.08 -15.33
C LYS A 198 3.65 -1.02 -16.39
N ALA A 199 2.90 -1.35 -17.45
CA ALA A 199 2.50 -0.38 -18.47
C ALA A 199 1.37 0.55 -17.99
N MET A 200 0.52 0.06 -17.08
CA MET A 200 -0.57 0.85 -16.48
C MET A 200 -0.09 1.65 -15.27
N HIS A 201 0.83 1.09 -14.50
CA HIS A 201 1.42 1.69 -13.30
C HIS A 201 2.93 1.45 -13.31
N PRO A 202 3.74 2.45 -13.70
CA PRO A 202 5.18 2.37 -13.57
C PRO A 202 5.53 2.01 -12.12
N MET A 203 6.26 0.92 -11.94
CA MET A 203 6.73 0.43 -10.65
C MET A 203 8.16 -0.08 -10.80
N GLY A 204 9.02 0.38 -9.90
CA GLY A 204 10.43 0.05 -9.82
C GLY A 204 10.95 0.33 -8.41
N ALA A 205 11.97 -0.39 -7.99
CA ALA A 205 12.55 -0.28 -6.66
C ALA A 205 13.06 1.14 -6.39
N GLU A 206 13.73 1.74 -7.37
CA GLU A 206 14.32 3.08 -7.29
C GLU A 206 13.41 4.20 -7.82
N LEU A 207 12.11 3.93 -8.01
CA LEU A 207 11.15 4.99 -8.30
C LEU A 207 10.67 5.68 -7.01
N PRO A 208 10.47 7.02 -7.03
CA PRO A 208 9.90 7.75 -5.91
C PRO A 208 8.53 7.21 -5.52
N GLN A 209 8.27 7.15 -4.21
CA GLN A 209 7.07 6.50 -3.66
C GLN A 209 6.17 7.51 -2.95
N GLU A 210 4.86 7.30 -3.07
CA GLU A 210 3.85 8.18 -2.48
C GLU A 210 3.65 7.90 -0.98
N TYR A 211 3.16 8.90 -0.25
CA TYR A 211 2.98 8.83 1.21
C TYR A 211 2.06 7.67 1.65
N VAL A 212 1.14 7.24 0.77
CA VAL A 212 0.19 6.15 1.05
C VAL A 212 0.90 4.83 1.40
N ALA A 213 2.11 4.61 0.87
CA ALA A 213 2.92 3.44 1.22
C ALA A 213 3.58 3.56 2.60
N LEU A 214 3.85 4.80 3.06
CA LEU A 214 4.33 5.06 4.42
C LEU A 214 3.21 4.84 5.43
N THR A 215 2.05 5.47 5.23
CA THR A 215 0.89 5.35 6.15
C THR A 215 0.31 3.94 6.18
N ALA A 216 0.57 3.11 5.17
CA ALA A 216 0.21 1.69 5.19
C ALA A 216 0.86 0.92 6.35
N HIS A 217 2.00 1.37 6.89
CA HIS A 217 2.61 0.77 8.08
C HIS A 217 1.72 0.86 9.31
N ASP A 218 0.82 1.85 9.36
CA ASP A 218 -0.19 2.05 10.40
C ASP A 218 -1.54 1.43 10.07
N PHE A 219 -1.65 0.73 8.94
CA PHE A 219 -2.90 0.19 8.43
C PHE A 219 -4.00 1.24 8.22
N ALA A 220 -3.64 2.52 8.15
CA ALA A 220 -4.51 3.67 7.92
C ALA A 220 -4.10 4.35 6.60
N SER A 221 -4.42 3.72 5.47
CA SER A 221 -3.98 4.18 4.16
C SER A 221 -4.97 3.83 3.07
N MET A 222 -5.19 4.78 2.16
CA MET A 222 -5.99 4.58 0.95
C MET A 222 -5.36 3.54 0.00
N LEU A 223 -4.11 3.13 0.22
CA LEU A 223 -3.47 2.04 -0.52
C LEU A 223 -4.32 0.75 -0.49
N PHE A 224 -5.02 0.48 0.60
CA PHE A 224 -5.82 -0.74 0.70
C PHE A 224 -7.11 -0.66 -0.12
N SER A 225 -7.74 0.51 -0.23
CA SER A 225 -8.94 0.69 -1.06
C SER A 225 -8.63 0.77 -2.56
N THR A 226 -7.38 1.05 -2.94
CA THR A 226 -6.95 0.97 -4.35
C THR A 226 -6.56 -0.45 -4.79
N THR A 227 -6.29 -1.36 -3.83
CA THR A 227 -5.82 -2.73 -4.11
C THR A 227 -6.85 -3.81 -3.77
N HIS A 228 -7.83 -3.48 -2.93
CA HIS A 228 -8.90 -4.38 -2.49
C HIS A 228 -10.25 -3.67 -2.53
N ASP A 229 -11.32 -4.44 -2.75
CA ASP A 229 -12.70 -3.96 -2.66
C ASP A 229 -13.14 -3.91 -1.18
N VAL A 230 -12.76 -2.84 -0.49
CA VAL A 230 -12.96 -2.67 0.97
C VAL A 230 -13.75 -1.39 1.31
N PRO A 231 -15.01 -1.27 0.87
CA PRO A 231 -15.80 -0.05 1.01
C PRO A 231 -16.03 0.38 2.46
N SER A 232 -16.17 -0.56 3.42
CA SER A 232 -16.37 -0.22 4.83
C SER A 232 -15.11 0.41 5.44
N TYR A 233 -13.93 -0.11 5.09
CA TYR A 233 -12.64 0.44 5.49
C TYR A 233 -12.39 1.81 4.84
N ASP A 234 -12.66 1.95 3.54
CA ASP A 234 -12.51 3.22 2.81
C ASP A 234 -13.42 4.32 3.39
N ALA A 235 -14.65 3.97 3.78
CA ALA A 235 -15.57 4.89 4.45
C ALA A 235 -15.06 5.31 5.83
N TRP A 236 -14.52 4.38 6.62
CA TRP A 236 -13.93 4.67 7.92
C TRP A 236 -12.68 5.55 7.83
N LEU A 237 -11.87 5.39 6.77
CA LEU A 237 -10.66 6.19 6.58
C LEU A 237 -10.93 7.66 6.23
N LYS A 238 -12.10 7.96 5.65
CA LYS A 238 -12.43 9.33 5.23
C LYS A 238 -12.51 10.28 6.44
N PRO A 239 -12.06 11.56 6.28
CA PRO A 239 -12.12 12.55 7.35
C PRO A 239 -13.54 12.67 7.91
N GLY A 240 -13.71 12.40 9.20
CA GLY A 240 -15.00 12.33 9.90
C GLY A 240 -15.15 11.15 10.87
N HIS A 241 -14.28 10.12 10.76
CA HIS A 241 -14.24 8.97 11.68
C HIS A 241 -12.90 8.78 12.40
N ALA A 242 -11.85 9.53 12.03
CA ALA A 242 -10.60 9.59 12.78
C ALA A 242 -10.80 10.42 14.05
N THR A 243 -11.09 9.76 15.16
CA THR A 243 -10.91 10.34 16.49
C THR A 243 -9.42 10.64 16.70
N GLY A 244 -9.06 11.92 16.74
CA GLY A 244 -8.06 12.38 17.71
C GLY A 244 -6.70 12.88 17.23
N GLN A 245 -6.46 13.15 15.95
CA GLN A 245 -5.24 13.86 15.53
C GLN A 245 -5.56 14.93 14.47
N GLU A 246 -5.69 16.17 14.92
CA GLU A 246 -5.37 17.38 14.15
C GLU A 246 -3.98 17.88 14.62
N PRO A 247 -3.29 18.73 13.84
CA PRO A 247 -2.86 18.59 12.45
C PRO A 247 -1.37 18.19 12.34
#